data_AF-A0A3C0VYJ7-F1
#
_entry.id   AF-A0A3C0VYJ7-F1
#
_cell.length_a   1.000
_cell.length_b   1.000
_cell.length_c   1.000
_cell.angle_alpha   90.00
_cell.angle_beta   90.00
_cell.angle_gamma   90.00
#
_symmetry.space_group_name_H-M   'P 1'
#
loop_
_entity.id
_entity.type
_entity.pdbx_description
1 polymer ?
#
loop_
_entity_poly.entity_id
_entity_poly.type
_entity_poly.pdbx_seq_one_letter_code
_entity_poly.pdbx_strand_id
1 'polypeptide(L)'
;MGDSPGQKKPCVCIVVENLPVPLDRRVWQESCALRDAGYEVIVICPQMQGYTQPEEKLDGIQIYRHPLSEEANSVGGFFREYTSALWG
;
A
#
# COMPACT_ATOMS: atom_id res chain seq x y z
N MET A 1 -21.87 19.91 30.47
CA MET A 1 -20.48 19.87 29.99
C MET A 1 -20.56 19.47 28.53
N GLY A 2 -20.61 20.43 27.62
CA GLY A 2 -20.92 20.18 26.22
C GLY A 2 -19.76 19.49 25.51
N ASP A 3 -20.06 18.42 24.77
CA ASP A 3 -19.17 17.89 23.74
C ASP A 3 -18.88 19.02 22.76
N SER A 4 -17.64 19.51 22.74
CA SER A 4 -17.19 20.46 21.74
C SER A 4 -17.17 19.73 20.39
N PRO A 5 -17.56 20.39 19.27
CA PRO A 5 -17.56 19.74 17.96
C PRO A 5 -16.18 19.13 17.71
N GLY A 6 -16.14 17.80 17.63
CA GLY A 6 -14.90 17.01 17.57
C GLY A 6 -13.97 17.54 16.51
N GLN A 7 -12.86 18.14 16.94
CA GLN A 7 -11.85 18.68 16.05
C GLN A 7 -11.27 17.54 15.21
N LYS A 8 -11.62 17.49 13.92
CA LYS A 8 -11.07 16.48 13.01
C LYS A 8 -9.56 16.65 12.96
N LYS A 9 -8.83 15.57 13.27
CA LYS A 9 -7.39 15.54 13.12
C LYS A 9 -7.05 15.73 11.63
N PRO A 10 -6.01 16.49 11.29
CA PRO A 10 -5.54 16.56 9.92
C PRO A 10 -5.08 15.17 9.47
N CYS A 11 -5.54 14.74 8.30
CA CYS A 11 -5.27 13.41 7.75
C CYS A 11 -4.30 13.51 6.56
N VAL A 12 -3.31 12.63 6.53
CA VAL A 12 -2.32 12.50 5.46
C VAL A 12 -2.46 11.11 4.82
N CYS A 13 -2.66 11.09 3.50
CA CYS A 13 -2.68 9.88 2.70
C CYS A 13 -1.38 9.79 1.88
N ILE A 14 -0.67 8.68 2.02
CA ILE A 14 0.58 8.39 1.31
C ILE A 14 0.31 7.23 0.35
N VAL A 15 0.67 7.40 -0.92
CA VAL A 15 0.55 6.36 -1.95
C VAL A 15 1.95 5.94 -2.38
N VAL A 16 2.21 4.64 -2.34
CA VAL A 16 3.51 4.03 -2.67
C VAL A 16 3.29 2.97 -3.73
N GLU A 17 4.03 3.03 -4.83
CA GLU A 17 3.96 2.01 -5.89
C GLU A 17 5.15 1.04 -5.87
N ASN A 18 6.22 1.37 -5.15
CA ASN A 18 7.47 0.63 -5.18
C ASN A 18 7.43 -0.66 -4.34
N LEU A 19 7.14 -0.54 -3.05
CA LEU A 19 7.25 -1.61 -2.06
C LEU A 19 6.11 -1.53 -1.03
N PRO A 20 5.69 -2.67 -0.43
CA PRO A 20 4.74 -2.66 0.68
C PRO A 20 5.34 -1.96 1.91
N VAL A 21 4.50 -1.34 2.73
CA VAL A 21 4.91 -0.95 4.10
C VAL A 21 4.63 -2.10 5.08
N PRO A 22 5.46 -2.28 6.13
CA PRO A 22 6.61 -1.47 6.55
C PRO A 22 7.95 -1.82 5.85
N LEU A 23 7.95 -2.65 4.80
CA LEU A 23 9.17 -3.04 4.10
C LEU A 23 9.88 -1.83 3.46
N ASP A 24 9.12 -0.89 2.90
CA ASP A 24 9.63 0.45 2.56
C ASP A 24 9.93 1.24 3.84
N ARG A 25 11.17 1.09 4.32
CA ARG A 25 11.63 1.73 5.56
C ARG A 25 11.54 3.25 5.52
N ARG A 26 11.73 3.86 4.35
CA ARG A 26 11.68 5.31 4.21
C ARG A 26 10.26 5.80 4.44
N VAL A 27 9.30 5.25 3.69
CA VAL A 27 7.88 5.62 3.85
C VAL A 27 7.39 5.30 5.25
N TRP A 28 7.84 4.17 5.82
CA TRP A 28 7.47 3.80 7.17
C TRP A 28 7.92 4.81 8.23
N GLN A 29 9.16 5.30 8.13
CA GLN A 29 9.68 6.34 9.02
C GLN A 29 8.93 7.68 8.87
N GLU A 30 8.67 8.09 7.62
CA GLU A 30 7.88 9.30 7.33
C GLU A 30 6.46 9.18 7.92
N SER A 31 5.82 8.01 7.78
CA SER A 31 4.48 7.74 8.31
C SER A 31 4.45 7.76 9.84
N CYS A 32 5.46 7.18 10.49
CA CYS A 32 5.59 7.22 11.95
C CYS A 32 5.78 8.65 12.45
N ALA A 33 6.64 9.45 11.80
CA ALA A 33 6.88 10.83 12.18
C ALA A 33 5.62 11.70 12.07
N LEU A 34 4.82 11.52 11.02
CA LEU A 34 3.54 12.21 10.85
C LEU A 34 2.52 11.80 11.92
N ARG A 35 2.42 10.50 12.21
CA ARG A 35 1.58 10.01 13.31
C ARG A 35 1.99 10.62 14.64
N ASP A 36 3.29 10.64 14.94
CA ASP A 36 3.84 11.16 16.19
C ASP A 36 3.63 12.68 16.32
N ALA A 37 3.56 13.40 15.20
CA ALA A 37 3.14 14.80 15.14
C ALA A 37 1.63 15.02 15.30
N GLY A 38 0.84 13.95 15.48
CA GLY A 38 -0.59 14.01 15.78
C GLY A 38 -1.52 13.93 14.56
N TYR A 39 -0.98 13.66 13.37
CA TYR A 39 -1.76 13.45 12.16
C TYR A 39 -2.41 12.06 12.16
N GLU A 40 -3.57 11.96 11.52
CA GLU A 40 -4.07 10.67 11.06
C GLU A 40 -3.32 10.29 9.78
N VAL A 41 -2.79 9.07 9.71
CA VAL A 41 -1.95 8.63 8.58
C VAL A 41 -2.53 7.38 7.95
N ILE A 42 -2.69 7.43 6.64
CA ILE A 42 -3.14 6.33 5.79
C ILE A 42 -2.06 6.07 4.74
N VAL A 43 -1.69 4.81 4.54
CA VAL A 43 -0.74 4.38 3.52
C VAL A 43 -1.40 3.41 2.57
N ILE A 44 -1.31 3.67 1.27
CA ILE A 44 -1.74 2.78 0.19
C ILE A 44 -0.49 2.23 -0.48
N CYS A 45 -0.35 0.91 -0.59
CA CYS A 45 0.84 0.27 -1.16
C CYS A 45 0.51 -1.04 -1.91
N PRO A 46 1.42 -1.59 -2.75
CA PRO A 46 1.18 -2.87 -3.38
C PRO A 46 1.24 -4.02 -2.38
N GLN A 47 0.48 -5.09 -2.63
CA GLN A 47 0.66 -6.39 -2.00
C GLN A 47 1.96 -7.04 -2.49
N MET A 48 2.60 -7.85 -1.65
CA MET A 48 3.76 -8.65 -2.04
C MET A 48 3.76 -9.97 -1.26
N GLN A 49 4.63 -10.92 -1.62
CA GLN A 49 4.81 -12.15 -0.85
C GLN A 49 5.15 -11.81 0.61
N GLY A 50 4.34 -12.31 1.56
CA GLY A 50 4.44 -11.99 2.99
C GLY A 50 3.64 -10.75 3.44
N TYR A 51 3.16 -9.93 2.50
CA TYR A 51 2.34 -8.73 2.75
C TYR A 51 1.06 -8.76 1.89
N THR A 52 0.19 -9.72 2.18
CA THR A 52 -1.02 -10.00 1.39
C THR A 52 -2.31 -9.49 2.03
N GLN A 53 -2.26 -9.04 3.29
CA GLN A 53 -3.44 -8.52 3.98
C GLN A 53 -3.86 -7.18 3.33
N PRO A 54 -5.07 -7.10 2.74
CA PRO A 54 -5.50 -5.95 1.95
C PRO A 54 -5.76 -4.72 2.82
N GLU A 55 -6.04 -4.92 4.09
CA GLU A 55 -6.18 -3.86 5.09
C GLU A 55 -5.49 -4.29 6.36
N GLU A 56 -4.69 -3.40 6.94
CA GLU A 56 -4.01 -3.62 8.22
C GLU A 56 -3.86 -2.29 8.96
N LYS A 57 -3.95 -2.32 10.29
CA LYS A 57 -3.58 -1.18 11.11
C LYS A 57 -2.33 -1.52 11.91
N LEU A 58 -1.22 -0.87 11.59
CA LEU A 58 0.08 -1.12 12.20
C LEU A 58 0.58 0.16 12.86
N ASP A 59 0.98 0.09 14.14
CA ASP A 59 1.43 1.21 14.95
C ASP A 59 0.53 2.46 14.85
N GLY A 60 -0.79 2.26 14.79
CA GLY A 60 -1.77 3.33 14.67
C GLY A 60 -1.92 3.95 13.27
N ILE A 61 -1.15 3.49 12.28
CA ILE A 61 -1.23 3.89 10.87
C ILE A 61 -2.14 2.92 10.12
N GLN A 62 -3.07 3.45 9.34
CA GLN A 62 -3.95 2.63 8.50
C GLN A 62 -3.24 2.27 7.20
N ILE A 63 -3.22 1.00 6.83
CA ILE A 63 -2.54 0.49 5.64
C ILE A 63 -3.57 -0.20 4.75
N TYR A 64 -3.61 0.19 3.48
CA TYR A 64 -4.36 -0.48 2.42
C TYR A 64 -3.37 -1.06 1.41
N ARG A 65 -3.53 -2.36 1.11
CA ARG A 65 -2.70 -3.06 0.15
C ARG A 65 -3.50 -3.45 -1.08
N HIS A 66 -3.17 -2.87 -2.22
CA HIS A 66 -3.79 -3.24 -3.48
C HIS A 66 -3.05 -4.42 -4.11
N PRO A 67 -3.75 -5.41 -4.71
CA PRO A 67 -3.08 -6.45 -5.46
C PRO A 67 -2.24 -5.81 -6.58
N LEU A 68 -1.02 -6.30 -6.76
CA LEU A 68 -0.32 -6.09 -8.03
C LEU A 68 -1.12 -6.88 -9.06
N SER A 69 -1.67 -6.22 -10.08
CA SER A 69 -2.30 -6.95 -11.19
C SER A 69 -1.32 -8.02 -11.68
N GLU A 70 -1.74 -9.29 -11.60
CA GLU A 70 -1.00 -10.47 -12.08
C GLU A 70 -0.62 -10.37 -13.56
N GLU A 71 -1.15 -9.38 -14.28
CA GLU A 71 -0.87 -9.09 -15.68
C GLU A 71 0.62 -8.80 -15.97
N ALA A 72 1.40 -8.36 -14.97
CA ALA A 72 2.86 -8.17 -15.15
C ALA A 72 3.70 -9.44 -14.94
N ASN A 73 3.13 -10.50 -14.36
CA ASN A 73 3.83 -11.76 -14.05
C ASN A 73 3.15 -13.00 -14.62
N SER A 74 2.17 -12.84 -15.52
CA SER A 74 1.58 -13.97 -16.23
C SER A 74 2.60 -14.55 -17.20
N VAL A 75 3.38 -15.50 -16.70
CA VAL A 75 4.11 -16.51 -17.47
C VAL A 75 3.19 -17.11 -18.56
N GLY A 76 1.88 -17.17 -18.32
CA GLY A 76 0.88 -17.56 -19.32
C GLY A 76 0.74 -16.61 -20.52
N GLY A 77 0.95 -15.30 -20.34
CA GLY A 77 1.03 -14.32 -21.44
C GLY A 77 2.29 -14.51 -22.28
N PHE A 78 3.44 -14.71 -21.61
CA PHE A 78 4.73 -14.95 -22.26
C PHE A 78 4.74 -16.25 -23.10
N PHE A 79 4.20 -17.36 -22.58
CA PHE A 79 4.09 -18.60 -23.36
C PHE A 79 3.16 -18.47 -24.57
N ARG A 80 2.10 -17.67 -24.47
CA ARG A 80 1.18 -17.44 -25.59
C ARG A 80 1.82 -16.59 -26.68
N GLU A 81 2.57 -15.55 -26.32
CA GLU A 81 3.37 -14.76 -27.28
C GLU A 81 4.41 -15.65 -27.97
N TYR A 82 5.16 -16.45 -27.21
CA TYR A 82 6.22 -17.29 -27.77
C TYR A 82 5.71 -18.38 -28.72
N THR A 83 4.57 -19.00 -28.41
CA THR A 83 3.95 -20.01 -29.29
C THR A 83 3.34 -19.40 -30.55
N SER A 84 2.77 -18.19 -30.46
CA SER A 84 2.28 -17.48 -31.64
C SER A 84 3.40 -17.03 -32.59
N ALA A 85 4.61 -16.80 -32.09
CA ALA A 85 5.78 -16.48 -32.92
C ALA A 85 6.39 -17.70 -33.63
N LEU A 86 6.17 -18.91 -33.12
CA LEU A 86 6.67 -20.16 -33.71
C LEU A 86 5.71 -20.76 -34.76
N TRP A 87 4.44 -20.35 -34.76
CA TRP A 87 3.39 -20.81 -35.69
C TRP A 87 2.70 -19.69 -36.48
N GLY A 88 3.24 -18.47 -36.44
CA GLY A 88 2.83 -17.34 -37.26
C GLY A 88 3.50 -17.30 -38.63
#